data_AF-A0A699RZC7-F1
#
_entry.id   AF-A0A699RZC7-F1
#
_cell.length_a   1.000
_cell.length_b   1.000
_cell.length_c   1.000
_cell.angle_alpha   90.00
_cell.angle_beta   90.00
_cell.angle_gamma   90.00
#
_symmetry.space_group_name_H-M   'P 1'
#
loop_
_entity.id
_entity.type
_entity.pdbx_description
1 polymer ?
#
loop_
_entity_poly.entity_id
_entity_poly.type
_entity_poly.pdbx_seq_one_letter_code
_entity_poly.pdbx_strand_id
1 'polypeptide(L)' 'MLATLALDIQPATTSRIAELDPNNMVFGQLFADHMLAAEYVNGAWQSARIVPYGPLQISPATSALHYGQ' A
#
# COMPACT_ATOMS: atom_id res chain seq x y z
N MET A 1 14.16 -18.94 -15.93
CA MET A 1 12.71 -18.81 -16.10
C MET A 1 12.26 -17.81 -15.04
N LEU A 2 11.85 -16.60 -15.42
CA LEU A 2 11.30 -15.64 -14.46
C LEU A 2 9.93 -16.17 -14.05
N ALA A 3 9.72 -16.44 -12.77
CA ALA A 3 8.41 -16.83 -12.26
C ALA A 3 7.48 -15.61 -12.34
N THR A 4 6.43 -15.69 -13.14
CA THR A 4 5.35 -14.69 -13.14
C THR A 4 4.56 -14.86 -11.84
N LEU A 5 4.64 -13.88 -10.94
CA LEU A 5 3.84 -13.86 -9.73
C LEU A 5 2.42 -13.39 -10.09
N ALA A 6 1.40 -14.21 -9.82
CA ALA A 6 0.01 -13.77 -9.93
C ALA A 6 -0.32 -12.85 -8.75
N LEU A 7 -0.66 -11.59 -9.04
CA LEU A 7 -1.07 -10.60 -8.04
C LEU A 7 -2.59 -10.45 -8.06
N ASP A 8 -3.19 -10.38 -6.88
CA ASP A 8 -4.56 -9.87 -6.75
C ASP A 8 -4.53 -8.35 -6.98
N ILE A 9 -5.35 -7.85 -7.89
CA ILE A 9 -5.40 -6.43 -8.27
C ILE A 9 -6.83 -5.93 -8.10
N GLN A 10 -6.99 -4.97 -7.21
CA GLN A 10 -8.24 -4.29 -6.93
C GLN A 10 -8.15 -2.85 -7.46
N PRO A 11 -8.82 -2.53 -8.58
CA PRO A 11 -8.81 -1.18 -9.14
C PRO A 11 -9.45 -0.16 -8.20
N ALA A 12 -8.93 1.07 -8.21
CA ALA A 12 -9.57 2.18 -7.51
C ALA A 12 -10.79 2.62 -8.32
N THR A 13 -11.89 2.92 -7.64
CA THR A 13 -13.14 3.39 -8.30
C THR A 13 -13.04 4.84 -8.76
N THR A 14 -12.10 5.61 -8.21
CA THR A 14 -11.88 7.02 -8.54
C THR A 14 -10.39 7.32 -8.47
N SER A 15 -9.88 8.05 -9.45
CA SER A 15 -8.47 8.45 -9.50
C SER A 15 -8.26 9.78 -8.76
N ARG A 16 -7.14 9.90 -8.07
CA ARG A 16 -6.64 11.10 -7.38
C ARG A 16 -5.87 12.04 -8.29
N ILE A 17 -5.76 11.74 -9.60
CA ILE A 17 -5.01 12.59 -10.54
C ILE A 17 -5.48 14.05 -10.55
N ALA A 18 -6.77 14.30 -10.23
CA ALA A 18 -7.32 15.64 -10.12
C ALA A 18 -6.79 16.45 -8.92
N GLU A 19 -6.20 15.79 -7.92
CA GLU A 19 -5.58 16.42 -6.75
C GLU A 19 -4.14 16.88 -7.03
N LEU A 20 -3.55 16.46 -8.16
CA LEU A 20 -2.19 16.83 -8.55
C LEU A 20 -2.15 18.28 -9.05
N ASP A 21 -1.46 19.15 -8.30
CA ASP A 21 -0.98 20.45 -8.79
C ASP A 21 0.53 20.35 -9.11
N PRO A 22 0.93 20.31 -10.40
CA PRO A 22 2.34 20.21 -10.79
C PRO A 22 3.20 21.39 -10.32
N ASN A 23 2.60 22.55 -10.02
CA ASN A 23 3.32 23.74 -9.57
C ASN A 23 3.50 23.78 -8.04
N ASN A 24 2.80 22.92 -7.29
CA ASN A 24 2.80 22.91 -5.84
C ASN A 24 2.91 21.48 -5.28
N MET A 25 3.86 20.70 -5.79
CA MET A 25 4.12 19.34 -5.30
C MET A 25 4.95 19.39 -4.01
N VAL A 26 4.28 19.18 -2.87
CA VAL A 26 4.95 19.04 -1.57
C VAL A 26 5.32 17.58 -1.32
N PHE A 27 6.56 17.36 -0.91
CA PHE A 27 7.08 16.03 -0.62
C PHE A 27 6.25 15.31 0.46
N GLY A 28 5.78 14.09 0.17
CA GLY A 28 5.10 13.22 1.12
C GLY A 28 3.63 13.57 1.43
N GLN A 29 2.98 14.43 0.63
CA GLN A 29 1.58 14.83 0.88
C GLN A 29 0.58 14.26 -0.12
N LEU A 30 0.98 14.06 -1.38
CA LEU A 30 0.12 13.46 -2.42
C LEU A 30 0.54 12.02 -2.68
N PHE A 31 -0.45 11.12 -2.69
CA PHE A 31 -0.25 9.68 -2.91
C PHE A 31 -1.03 9.19 -4.14
N ALA A 32 -0.52 8.14 -4.79
CA ALA A 32 -1.15 7.53 -5.94
C ALA A 32 -2.47 6.80 -5.58
N ASP A 33 -3.19 6.35 -6.60
CA ASP A 33 -4.48 5.67 -6.46
C ASP A 33 -4.39 4.36 -5.66
N HIS A 34 -3.26 3.67 -5.74
CA HIS A 34 -3.05 2.34 -5.21
C HIS A 34 -1.85 2.25 -4.26
N MET A 35 -1.86 1.18 -3.46
CA MET A 35 -0.73 0.71 -2.67
C MET A 35 -0.53 -0.79 -2.90
N LEU A 36 0.72 -1.25 -2.76
CA LEU A 36 1.03 -2.67 -2.69
C LEU A 36 1.03 -3.10 -1.22
N ALA A 37 0.29 -4.16 -0.91
CA ALA A 37 0.24 -4.74 0.43
C ALA A 37 0.62 -6.22 0.39
N ALA A 38 1.39 -6.66 1.37
CA ALA A 38 1.75 -8.06 1.57
C ALA A 38 1.88 -8.34 3.06
N GLU A 39 1.49 -9.54 3.47
CA GLU A 39 1.62 -9.98 4.85
C GLU A 39 2.86 -10.86 5.00
N TYR A 40 3.50 -10.78 6.17
CA TYR A 40 4.60 -11.65 6.54
C TYR A 40 4.18 -12.48 7.75
N VAL A 41 4.08 -13.79 7.56
CA VAL A 41 3.54 -14.72 8.56
C VAL A 41 4.47 -15.91 8.66
N ASN A 42 4.89 -16.25 9.88
CA ASN A 42 5.72 -17.42 10.19
C ASN A 42 6.99 -17.57 9.33
N GLY A 43 7.69 -16.47 9.08
CA GLY A 43 8.95 -16.51 8.33
C GLY A 43 8.79 -16.50 6.80
N ALA A 44 7.59 -16.27 6.28
CA ALA A 44 7.32 -16.25 4.85
C ALA A 44 6.41 -15.09 4.44
N TRP A 45 6.73 -14.49 3.29
CA TRP A 45 5.85 -13.56 2.60
C TRP A 45 4.64 -14.31 2.04
N GLN A 46 3.46 -13.72 2.24
CA GLN A 46 2.21 -14.16 1.65
C GLN A 46 2.04 -13.51 0.26
N SER A 47 1.01 -13.93 -0.48
CA SER A 47 0.69 -13.34 -1.78
C SER A 47 0.45 -11.83 -1.64
N ALA A 48 1.19 -11.05 -2.43
CA ALA A 48 1.01 -9.60 -2.49
C ALA A 48 -0.25 -9.23 -3.28
N ARG A 49 -0.83 -8.09 -2.93
CA ARG A 49 -2.01 -7.50 -3.57
C ARG A 49 -1.77 -6.03 -3.90
N ILE A 50 -2.30 -5.57 -5.03
CA ILE A 50 -2.41 -4.15 -5.37
C ILE A 50 -3.83 -3.72 -5.04
N VAL A 51 -4.00 -2.77 -4.13
CA VAL A 51 -5.30 -2.33 -3.60
C VAL A 51 -5.41 -0.81 -3.63
N PRO A 52 -6.62 -0.22 -3.58
CA PRO A 52 -6.77 1.23 -3.45
C PRO A 52 -6.04 1.73 -2.20
N TYR A 53 -5.30 2.83 -2.33
CA TYR A 53 -4.57 3.42 -1.21
C TYR A 53 -5.56 3.90 -0.14
N GLY A 54 -5.31 3.53 1.11
CA GLY A 54 -6.18 3.84 2.24
C GLY A 54 -5.62 3.40 3.59
N PRO A 55 -6.40 3.53 4.67
CA PRO A 55 -5.96 3.21 6.01
C PRO A 55 -5.56 1.73 6.18
N LEU A 56 -4.49 1.49 6.96
CA LEU A 56 -4.12 0.14 7.39
C LEU A 56 -4.93 -0.25 8.64
N GLN A 57 -5.62 -1.38 8.57
CA GLN A 57 -6.30 -1.98 9.72
C GLN A 57 -5.31 -2.85 10.49
N ILE A 58 -4.84 -2.35 11.63
CA ILE A 58 -3.87 -3.04 12.48
C ILE A 58 -4.36 -3.10 13.92
N SER A 59 -3.88 -4.10 14.67
CA SER A 59 -4.15 -4.17 16.11
C SER A 59 -3.58 -2.93 16.81
N PRO A 60 -4.27 -2.34 17.78
CA PRO A 60 -3.69 -1.32 18.65
C PRO A 60 -2.44 -1.79 19.38
N ALA A 61 -2.24 -3.10 19.54
CA ALA A 61 -1.07 -3.71 20.17
C ALA A 61 0.09 -4.00 19.19
N THR A 62 0.01 -3.56 17.93
CA THR A 62 1.06 -3.80 16.91
C THR A 62 2.41 -3.23 17.35
N SER A 63 3.48 -4.03 17.32
CA SER A 63 4.82 -3.65 17.81
C SER A 63 5.37 -2.36 17.20
N ALA A 64 5.07 -2.06 15.93
CA ALA A 64 5.48 -0.81 15.28
C ALA A 64 4.96 0.44 16.03
N LEU A 65 3.79 0.35 16.69
CA LEU A 65 3.18 1.44 17.44
C LEU A 65 3.77 1.63 18.85
N HIS A 66 4.37 0.58 19.43
CA HIS A 66 4.86 0.59 20.82
C HIS A 66 6.38 0.60 20.92
N TYR A 67 7.06 -0.02 19.95
CA TYR A 67 8.48 -0.35 20.02
C TYR A 67 9.26 0.03 18.76
N GLY A 68 8.61 0.62 17.74
CA GLY A 68 9.28 1.11 16.53
C GLY A 68 10.10 0.05 15.78
N GLN A 69 9.63 -1.21 15.81
CA GLN A 69 10.24 -2.32 15.07
C GLN A 69 10.21 -2.10 13.56
#